data_AF-A0A7J6X3K6-F1
#
_entry.id   AF-A0A7J6X3K6-F1
#
_cell.length_a   1.000
_cell.length_b   1.000
_cell.length_c   1.000
_cell.angle_alpha   90.00
_cell.angle_beta   90.00
_cell.angle_gamma   90.00
#
_symmetry.space_group_name_H-M   'P 1'
#
loop_
_entity.id
_entity.type
_entity.pdbx_description
1 polymer ?
#
loop_
_entity_poly.entity_id
_entity_poly.type
_entity_poly.pdbx_seq_one_letter_code
_entity_poly.pdbx_strand_id
1 'polypeptide(L)'
;MANWSELPEEIIDLVVKRLPPYPNEVVQFSCVCKSWNTVVNKLKTQRSIIPCAPWLMLAKSKNDKQFKKAAIRTFYCHSTKRVFNYYLPQAKGTRCWGTPNGWLVTVGLDLNIHLLHPLSRLQISLPSLPTFQHQYRGFVAPEHLCKSYLKKFALASGQCPLVMVIYGEIRYLAVASPGDEAWTSVECSQSNYEDIIFFK
;
A
#
# COMPACT_ATOMS: atom_id res chain seq x y z
N MET A 1 27.41 24.02 18.21
CA MET A 1 26.30 23.44 17.42
C MET A 1 25.01 24.11 17.88
N ALA A 2 24.14 24.55 16.97
CA ALA A 2 22.86 25.16 17.36
C ALA A 2 21.92 24.10 17.94
N ASN A 3 21.20 24.44 19.03
CA ASN A 3 20.26 23.53 19.67
C ASN A 3 18.87 23.60 19.00
N TRP A 4 18.61 22.71 18.05
CA TRP A 4 17.34 22.67 17.32
C TRP A 4 16.12 22.30 18.19
N SER A 5 16.32 21.78 19.42
CA SER A 5 15.20 21.49 20.33
C SER A 5 14.60 22.73 20.99
N GLU A 6 15.32 23.85 20.99
CA GLU A 6 14.89 25.13 21.58
C GLU A 6 14.20 26.05 20.56
N LEU A 7 14.03 25.59 19.31
CA LEU A 7 13.29 26.37 18.30
C LEU A 7 11.83 26.56 18.75
N PRO A 8 11.26 27.77 18.64
CA PRO A 8 9.84 27.99 18.94
C PRO A 8 8.93 27.12 18.06
N GLU A 9 7.81 26.66 18.62
CA GLU A 9 6.85 25.79 17.91
C GLU A 9 6.37 26.42 16.61
N GLU A 10 6.19 27.74 16.57
CA GLU A 10 5.71 28.50 15.41
C GLU A 10 6.68 28.40 14.23
N ILE A 11 7.99 28.38 14.51
CA ILE A 11 9.01 28.23 13.46
C ILE A 11 9.02 26.80 12.94
N ILE A 12 8.93 25.82 13.84
CA ILE A 12 8.84 24.40 13.48
C ILE A 12 7.61 24.17 12.60
N ASP A 13 6.45 24.73 12.98
CA ASP A 13 5.20 24.67 12.22
C ASP A 13 5.35 25.29 10.81
N LEU A 14 5.93 26.49 10.70
CA LEU A 14 6.19 27.14 9.41
C LEU A 14 7.08 26.29 8.50
N VAL A 15 8.10 25.63 9.07
CA VAL A 15 8.97 24.74 8.29
C VAL A 15 8.20 23.52 7.81
N VAL A 16 7.44 22.85 8.70
CA VAL A 16 6.62 21.67 8.35
C VAL A 16 5.63 22.00 7.24
N LYS A 17 4.95 23.15 7.31
CA LYS A 17 4.01 23.63 6.29
C LYS A 17 4.66 23.91 4.93
N ARG A 18 5.97 24.17 4.92
CA ARG A 18 6.77 24.39 3.70
C ARG A 18 7.46 23.12 3.20
N LEU A 19 7.46 22.04 3.97
CA LEU A 19 8.04 20.79 3.53
C LEU A 19 7.34 20.31 2.26
N PRO A 20 8.08 19.67 1.34
CA PRO A 20 7.45 18.94 0.27
C PRO A 20 6.43 17.95 0.83
N PRO A 21 5.32 17.71 0.11
CA PRO A 21 4.19 16.87 0.51
C PRO A 21 4.53 15.36 0.52
N TYR A 22 5.79 15.01 0.73
CA TYR A 22 6.23 13.64 0.80
C TYR A 22 6.11 13.19 2.27
N PRO A 23 5.33 12.14 2.59
CA PRO A 23 5.26 11.51 3.90
C PRO A 23 6.63 11.24 4.49
N ASN A 24 7.62 10.86 3.65
CA ASN A 24 8.99 10.66 4.10
C ASN A 24 9.60 11.93 4.71
N GLU A 25 9.38 13.11 4.11
CA GLU A 25 9.94 14.38 4.62
C GLU A 25 9.32 14.74 5.96
N VAL A 26 7.99 14.63 6.07
CA VAL A 26 7.27 14.90 7.33
C VAL A 26 7.66 13.91 8.42
N VAL A 27 7.83 12.63 8.08
CA VAL A 27 8.29 11.59 9.02
C VAL A 27 9.72 11.87 9.46
N GLN A 28 10.65 12.10 8.53
CA GLN A 28 12.04 12.41 8.84
C GLN A 28 12.15 13.67 9.70
N PHE A 29 11.35 14.70 9.39
CA PHE A 29 11.26 15.91 10.19
C PHE A 29 10.78 15.64 11.62
N SER A 30 9.80 14.75 11.81
CA SER A 30 9.33 14.35 13.15
C SER A 30 10.35 13.51 13.94
N CYS A 31 11.41 13.00 13.28
CA CYS A 31 12.45 12.20 13.91
C CYS A 31 13.65 13.02 14.44
N VAL A 32 13.66 14.35 14.25
CA VAL A 32 14.78 15.21 14.68
C VAL A 32 14.93 15.24 16.21
N CYS A 33 13.85 15.55 16.94
CA CYS A 33 13.81 15.51 18.40
C CYS A 33 12.36 15.44 18.91
N LYS A 34 12.17 15.27 20.23
CA LYS A 34 10.84 15.20 20.86
C LYS A 34 9.99 16.45 20.59
N SER A 35 10.58 17.65 20.68
CA SER A 35 9.87 18.92 20.42
C SER A 35 9.27 18.95 19.01
N TRP A 36 10.06 18.58 18.00
CA TRP A 36 9.62 18.55 16.60
C TRP A 36 8.55 17.48 16.35
N ASN A 37 8.69 16.30 16.97
CA ASN A 37 7.71 15.23 16.90
C ASN A 37 6.34 15.69 17.44
N THR A 38 6.33 16.39 18.57
CA THR A 38 5.11 16.95 19.18
C THR A 38 4.40 17.92 18.24
N VAL A 39 5.12 18.86 17.64
CA VAL A 39 4.54 19.83 16.69
C VAL A 39 3.94 19.11 15.48
N VAL A 40 4.67 18.16 14.89
CA VAL A 40 4.16 17.39 13.74
C VAL A 40 2.90 16.60 14.09
N ASN A 41 2.84 15.96 15.26
CA ASN A 41 1.65 15.20 15.67
C ASN A 41 0.45 16.11 15.98
N LYS A 42 0.68 17.28 16.57
CA LYS A 42 -0.35 18.32 16.76
C LYS A 42 -0.95 18.73 15.41
N LEU A 43 -0.10 19.00 14.42
CA LEU A 43 -0.53 19.39 13.09
C LEU A 43 -1.25 18.27 12.31
N LYS A 44 -0.83 17.01 12.49
CA LYS A 44 -1.56 15.84 11.96
C LYS A 44 -2.96 15.74 12.55
N THR A 45 -3.09 15.93 13.85
CA THR A 45 -4.37 15.87 14.58
C THR A 45 -5.31 17.00 14.14
N GLN A 46 -4.76 18.20 13.95
CA GLN A 46 -5.50 19.38 13.47
C GLN A 46 -5.79 19.37 11.96
N ARG A 47 -5.41 18.31 11.23
CA ARG A 47 -5.48 18.22 9.75
C ARG A 47 -4.85 19.43 9.02
N SER A 48 -3.95 20.15 9.70
CA SER A 48 -3.30 21.35 9.17
C SER A 48 -2.10 21.00 8.28
N ILE A 49 -1.56 19.79 8.41
CA ILE A 49 -0.77 19.15 7.35
C ILE A 49 -1.75 18.44 6.44
N ILE A 50 -1.62 18.68 5.13
CA ILE A 50 -2.44 18.06 4.08
C ILE A 50 -2.52 16.55 4.39
N PRO A 51 -3.71 15.97 4.61
CA PRO A 51 -3.86 14.53 4.74
C PRO A 51 -3.17 13.95 3.52
N CYS A 52 -2.11 13.17 3.72
CA CYS A 52 -1.24 12.70 2.63
C CYS A 52 -2.13 12.18 1.52
N ALA A 53 -2.30 12.99 0.46
CA ALA A 53 -3.26 12.68 -0.57
C ALA A 53 -2.89 11.31 -1.13
N PRO A 54 -3.86 10.44 -1.42
CA PRO A 54 -3.57 9.08 -1.82
C PRO A 54 -2.57 9.10 -2.98
N TRP A 55 -1.44 8.46 -2.75
CA TRP A 55 -0.40 8.33 -3.75
C TRP A 55 -0.82 7.30 -4.77
N LEU A 56 -0.98 7.73 -6.01
CA LEU A 56 -1.33 6.83 -7.10
C LEU A 56 -0.05 6.21 -7.64
N MET A 57 0.13 4.91 -7.43
CA MET A 57 1.21 4.17 -8.08
C MET A 57 0.92 4.11 -9.58
N LEU A 58 1.86 4.58 -10.39
CA LEU A 58 1.74 4.56 -11.84
C LEU A 58 2.15 3.20 -12.41
N ALA A 59 1.50 2.80 -13.50
CA ALA A 59 1.85 1.58 -14.22
C ALA A 59 3.29 1.67 -14.76
N LYS A 60 4.00 0.53 -14.76
CA LYS A 60 5.35 0.47 -15.32
C LYS A 60 5.32 0.68 -16.83
N SER A 61 6.16 1.57 -17.35
CA SER A 61 6.33 1.76 -18.79
C SER A 61 6.93 0.51 -19.45
N LYS A 62 6.40 0.12 -20.62
CA LYS A 62 6.89 -1.02 -21.41
C LYS A 62 8.33 -0.84 -21.91
N ASN A 63 8.85 0.40 -21.92
CA ASN A 63 10.18 0.72 -22.46
C ASN A 63 11.31 0.71 -21.41
N ASP A 64 11.01 0.39 -20.15
CA ASP A 64 12.00 0.40 -19.06
C ASP A 64 12.85 -0.89 -19.06
N LYS A 65 13.77 -0.99 -20.03
CA LYS A 65 14.68 -2.12 -20.25
C LYS A 65 15.82 -2.25 -19.22
N GLN A 66 15.86 -1.42 -18.17
CA GLN A 66 16.90 -1.49 -17.14
C GLN A 66 16.42 -2.22 -15.88
N PHE A 67 17.01 -3.38 -15.58
CA PHE A 67 16.72 -4.18 -14.38
C PHE A 67 16.87 -3.41 -13.05
N LYS A 68 17.75 -2.38 -13.00
CA LYS A 68 17.89 -1.48 -11.83
C LYS A 68 16.67 -0.58 -11.62
N LYS A 69 15.95 -0.19 -12.68
CA LYS A 69 14.70 0.58 -12.57
C LYS A 69 13.51 -0.28 -12.12
N ALA A 70 13.60 -1.60 -12.19
CA ALA A 70 12.48 -2.47 -11.81
C ALA A 70 12.12 -2.41 -10.32
N ALA A 71 13.07 -2.02 -9.46
CA ALA A 71 12.85 -1.78 -8.03
C ALA A 71 12.33 -0.37 -7.71
N ILE A 72 12.32 0.54 -8.69
CA ILE A 72 11.76 1.88 -8.53
C ILE A 72 10.27 1.82 -8.87
N ARG A 73 9.45 2.47 -8.05
CA ARG A 73 8.02 2.66 -8.25
C ARG A 73 7.75 4.14 -8.37
N THR A 74 7.02 4.51 -9.42
CA THR A 74 6.64 5.90 -9.67
C THR A 74 5.27 6.15 -9.07
N PHE A 75 5.15 7.26 -8.33
CA PHE A 75 3.92 7.66 -7.69
C PHE A 75 3.54 9.07 -8.13
N TYR A 76 2.24 9.30 -8.24
CA TYR A 76 1.65 10.61 -8.46
C TYR A 76 0.90 11.06 -7.22
N CYS A 77 1.21 12.26 -6.74
CA CYS A 77 0.51 12.89 -5.63
C CYS A 77 -0.51 13.90 -6.18
N HIS A 78 -1.80 13.64 -5.96
CA HIS A 78 -2.86 14.48 -6.51
C HIS A 78 -2.92 15.88 -5.89
N SER A 79 -2.64 16.02 -4.59
CA SER A 79 -2.68 17.34 -3.92
C SER A 79 -1.63 18.30 -4.47
N THR A 80 -0.46 17.78 -4.83
CA THR A 80 0.66 18.63 -5.27
C THR A 80 0.95 18.54 -6.76
N LYS A 81 0.17 17.72 -7.49
CA LYS A 81 0.30 17.49 -8.93
C LYS A 81 1.72 17.07 -9.34
N ARG A 82 2.44 16.37 -8.46
CA ARG A 82 3.83 15.96 -8.67
C ARG A 82 3.96 14.46 -8.86
N VAL A 83 4.90 14.09 -9.71
CA VAL A 83 5.37 12.72 -9.89
C VAL A 83 6.71 12.58 -9.17
N PHE A 84 6.88 11.48 -8.44
CA PHE A 84 8.15 11.16 -7.80
C PHE A 84 8.43 9.66 -7.87
N ASN A 85 9.71 9.31 -7.76
CA ASN A 85 10.19 7.94 -7.82
C ASN A 85 10.60 7.48 -6.43
N TYR A 86 10.18 6.28 -6.06
CA TYR A 86 10.48 5.68 -4.78
C TYR A 86 11.15 4.32 -4.96
N TYR A 87 12.26 4.09 -4.28
CA TYR A 87 12.94 2.80 -4.31
C TYR A 87 12.20 1.81 -3.40
N LEU A 88 11.52 0.84 -4.01
CA LEU A 88 10.69 -0.18 -3.36
C LEU A 88 11.03 -1.59 -3.87
N PRO A 89 12.16 -2.18 -3.43
CA PRO A 89 12.64 -3.46 -3.94
C PRO A 89 11.69 -4.62 -3.65
N GLN A 90 10.92 -4.58 -2.55
CA GLN A 90 9.92 -5.59 -2.19
C GLN A 90 8.80 -5.72 -3.23
N ALA A 91 8.51 -4.63 -3.97
CA ALA A 91 7.53 -4.65 -5.03
C ALA A 91 8.12 -5.07 -6.39
N LYS A 92 9.43 -5.32 -6.50
CA LYS A 92 10.09 -5.62 -7.78
C LYS A 92 9.51 -6.90 -8.38
N GLY A 93 9.09 -6.83 -9.64
CA GLY A 93 8.52 -7.99 -10.35
C GLY A 93 7.12 -8.40 -9.87
N THR A 94 6.51 -7.67 -8.93
CA THR A 94 5.16 -7.97 -8.45
C THR A 94 4.12 -7.08 -9.10
N ARG A 95 2.89 -7.59 -9.23
CA ARG A 95 1.71 -6.76 -9.46
C ARG A 95 1.28 -6.16 -8.12
N CYS A 96 0.84 -4.90 -8.14
CA CYS A 96 0.47 -4.15 -6.95
C CYS A 96 -0.99 -3.67 -7.03
N TRP A 97 -1.71 -3.72 -5.91
CA TRP A 97 -3.03 -3.12 -5.72
C TRP A 97 -2.97 -2.15 -4.55
N GLY A 98 -3.54 -0.96 -4.72
CA GLY A 98 -3.70 -0.02 -3.63
C GLY A 98 -4.84 -0.43 -2.70
N THR A 99 -4.64 -0.29 -1.40
CA THR A 99 -5.67 -0.49 -0.37
C THR A 99 -5.80 0.75 0.51
N PRO A 100 -6.87 0.86 1.32
CA PRO A 100 -7.02 1.97 2.27
C PRO A 100 -5.78 2.13 3.18
N ASN A 101 -5.60 3.34 3.71
CA ASN A 101 -4.51 3.71 4.61
C ASN A 101 -3.08 3.54 4.04
N GLY A 102 -2.92 3.45 2.71
CA GLY A 102 -1.61 3.52 2.06
C GLY A 102 -0.86 2.19 1.96
N TRP A 103 -1.49 1.07 2.31
CA TRP A 103 -0.93 -0.26 2.10
C TRP A 103 -1.08 -0.71 0.65
N LEU A 104 -0.14 -1.52 0.19
CA LEU A 104 -0.19 -2.20 -1.10
C LEU A 104 -0.34 -3.70 -0.89
N VAL A 105 -1.20 -4.34 -1.66
CA VAL A 105 -1.13 -5.80 -1.84
C VAL A 105 -0.20 -6.06 -3.02
N THR A 106 0.73 -7.00 -2.87
CA THR A 106 1.70 -7.38 -3.90
C THR A 106 1.61 -8.86 -4.19
N VAL A 107 1.69 -9.22 -5.47
CA VAL A 107 1.64 -10.62 -5.93
C VAL A 107 2.77 -10.87 -6.92
N GLY A 108 3.65 -11.80 -6.58
CA GLY A 108 4.79 -12.20 -7.41
C GLY A 108 4.45 -13.31 -8.40
N LEU A 109 5.42 -13.65 -9.27
CA LEU A 109 5.31 -14.80 -10.19
C LEU A 109 5.41 -16.15 -9.46
N ASP A 110 5.92 -16.13 -8.23
CA ASP A 110 5.88 -17.22 -7.27
C ASP A 110 4.50 -17.43 -6.65
N LEU A 111 3.50 -16.62 -7.06
CA LEU A 111 2.12 -16.65 -6.58
C LEU A 111 1.97 -16.31 -5.08
N ASN A 112 3.03 -15.81 -4.45
CA ASN A 112 3.00 -15.34 -3.07
C ASN A 112 2.35 -13.96 -3.00
N ILE A 113 1.53 -13.78 -1.97
CA ILE A 113 0.77 -12.55 -1.72
C ILE A 113 1.30 -11.88 -0.46
N HIS A 114 1.57 -10.58 -0.52
CA HIS A 114 2.04 -9.83 0.64
C HIS A 114 1.33 -8.48 0.77
N LEU A 115 1.12 -8.06 2.01
CA LEU A 115 0.78 -6.68 2.35
C LEU A 115 2.08 -5.89 2.57
N LEU A 116 2.26 -4.80 1.84
CA LEU A 116 3.47 -3.98 1.84
C LEU A 116 3.13 -2.53 2.18
N HIS A 117 3.75 -2.01 3.23
CA HIS A 117 3.68 -0.59 3.56
C HIS A 117 4.84 0.15 2.86
N PRO A 118 4.58 1.03 1.87
CA PRO A 118 5.64 1.59 1.03
C PRO A 118 6.70 2.40 1.78
N LEU A 119 6.29 3.12 2.83
CA LEU A 119 7.18 4.03 3.58
C LEU A 119 8.03 3.30 4.63
N SER A 120 7.41 2.54 5.54
CA SER A 120 8.10 1.73 6.55
C SER A 120 8.79 0.49 5.97
N ARG A 121 8.44 0.10 4.73
CA ARG A 121 8.89 -1.13 4.07
C ARG A 121 8.50 -2.41 4.80
N LEU A 122 7.58 -2.31 5.76
CA LEU A 122 7.02 -3.47 6.43
C LEU A 122 6.29 -4.33 5.40
N GLN A 123 6.66 -5.61 5.35
CA GLN A 123 6.08 -6.60 4.47
C GLN A 123 5.51 -7.73 5.34
N ILE A 124 4.24 -8.03 5.13
CA ILE A 124 3.51 -9.05 5.88
C ILE A 124 3.01 -10.09 4.88
N SER A 125 3.32 -11.35 5.11
CA SER A 125 2.87 -12.44 4.25
C SER A 125 1.39 -12.73 4.45
N LEU A 126 0.70 -13.01 3.36
CA LEU A 126 -0.67 -13.52 3.31
C LEU A 126 -0.64 -14.91 2.67
N PRO A 127 -1.72 -15.71 2.79
CA PRO A 127 -1.80 -16.97 2.08
C PRO A 127 -1.58 -16.79 0.57
N SER A 128 -0.83 -17.72 -0.03
CA SER A 128 -0.50 -17.70 -1.45
C SER A 128 -1.72 -18.00 -2.35
N LEU A 129 -1.65 -17.68 -3.65
CA LEU A 129 -2.75 -17.91 -4.59
C LEU A 129 -3.22 -19.39 -4.68
N PRO A 130 -2.34 -20.41 -4.63
CA PRO A 130 -2.79 -21.81 -4.62
C PRO A 130 -3.68 -22.21 -3.43
N THR A 131 -3.76 -21.38 -2.38
CA THR A 131 -4.58 -21.67 -1.20
C THR A 131 -6.03 -21.20 -1.30
N PHE A 132 -6.42 -20.51 -2.39
CA PHE A 132 -7.83 -20.20 -2.64
C PHE A 132 -8.63 -21.49 -2.88
N GLN A 133 -9.85 -21.55 -2.36
CA GLN A 133 -10.73 -22.71 -2.55
C GLN A 133 -11.11 -22.93 -4.03
N HIS A 134 -11.44 -21.85 -4.76
CA HIS A 134 -11.88 -21.95 -6.15
C HIS A 134 -10.74 -21.70 -7.14
N GLN A 135 -9.94 -22.74 -7.39
CA GLN A 135 -8.80 -22.67 -8.31
C GLN A 135 -9.21 -22.52 -9.79
N TYR A 136 -8.26 -22.02 -10.59
CA TYR A 136 -8.40 -21.93 -12.04
C TYR A 136 -8.39 -23.33 -12.68
N ARG A 137 -9.02 -23.48 -13.85
CA ARG A 137 -9.05 -24.75 -14.59
C ARG A 137 -7.94 -24.80 -15.64
N GLY A 138 -7.18 -25.89 -15.66
CA GLY A 138 -6.12 -26.13 -16.63
C GLY A 138 -4.79 -25.43 -16.31
N PHE A 139 -3.80 -25.58 -17.21
CA PHE A 139 -2.51 -24.93 -17.04
C PHE A 139 -2.60 -23.45 -17.45
N VAL A 140 -2.37 -22.56 -16.50
CA VAL A 140 -2.33 -21.11 -16.72
C VAL A 140 -1.00 -20.59 -16.21
N ALA A 141 -0.25 -19.89 -17.06
CA ALA A 141 1.04 -19.35 -16.67
C ALA A 141 0.89 -18.30 -15.54
N PRO A 142 1.82 -18.22 -14.57
CA PRO A 142 1.72 -17.30 -13.44
C PRO A 142 1.50 -15.84 -13.83
N GLU A 143 2.06 -15.38 -14.95
CA GLU A 143 1.85 -14.00 -15.42
C GLU A 143 0.38 -13.70 -15.72
N HIS A 144 -0.36 -14.70 -16.20
CA HIS A 144 -1.79 -14.58 -16.50
C HIS A 144 -2.61 -14.60 -15.21
N LEU A 145 -2.30 -15.51 -14.27
CA LEU A 145 -2.97 -15.56 -12.96
C LEU A 145 -2.83 -14.24 -12.22
N CYS A 146 -1.60 -13.72 -12.13
CA CYS A 146 -1.36 -12.43 -11.49
C CYS A 146 -2.11 -11.28 -12.16
N LYS A 147 -2.46 -11.38 -13.46
CA LYS A 147 -3.16 -10.33 -14.23
C LYS A 147 -4.69 -10.43 -14.21
N SER A 148 -5.26 -11.63 -14.26
CA SER A 148 -6.70 -11.79 -14.46
C SER A 148 -7.40 -12.44 -13.28
N TYR A 149 -6.71 -13.23 -12.46
CA TYR A 149 -7.35 -14.01 -11.41
C TYR A 149 -7.76 -13.14 -10.22
N LEU A 150 -6.89 -12.24 -9.78
CA LEU A 150 -7.18 -11.32 -8.68
C LEU A 150 -7.74 -10.00 -9.22
N LYS A 151 -8.94 -9.63 -8.76
CA LYS A 151 -9.70 -8.48 -9.28
C LYS A 151 -9.56 -7.25 -8.39
N LYS A 152 -9.90 -7.39 -7.11
CA LYS A 152 -9.96 -6.28 -6.15
C LYS A 152 -9.59 -6.75 -4.76
N PHE A 153 -8.90 -5.88 -4.01
CA PHE A 153 -8.58 -6.08 -2.60
C PHE A 153 -9.20 -4.98 -1.76
N ALA A 154 -9.60 -5.31 -0.54
CA ALA A 154 -9.94 -4.37 0.51
C ALA A 154 -9.25 -4.77 1.81
N LEU A 155 -8.93 -3.77 2.63
CA LEU A 155 -8.22 -3.95 3.89
C LEU A 155 -9.04 -3.32 5.02
N ALA A 156 -9.42 -4.13 6.02
CA ALA A 156 -10.01 -3.63 7.24
C ALA A 156 -8.94 -2.94 8.08
N SER A 157 -9.29 -1.78 8.66
CA SER A 157 -8.42 -1.09 9.60
C SER A 157 -8.60 -1.68 11.01
N GLY A 158 -7.55 -2.20 11.63
CA GLY A 158 -7.61 -2.78 12.98
C GLY A 158 -6.25 -3.32 13.46
N GLN A 159 -6.21 -3.85 14.69
CA GLN A 159 -5.00 -4.49 15.25
C GLN A 159 -4.62 -5.77 14.50
N CYS A 160 -5.61 -6.50 13.97
CA CYS A 160 -5.44 -7.63 13.07
C CYS A 160 -6.00 -7.23 11.69
N PRO A 161 -5.15 -6.93 10.70
CA PRO A 161 -5.65 -6.52 9.39
C PRO A 161 -6.36 -7.70 8.71
N LEU A 162 -7.66 -7.56 8.49
CA LEU A 162 -8.43 -8.50 7.67
C LEU A 162 -8.36 -8.04 6.21
N VAL A 163 -7.90 -8.92 5.33
CA VAL A 163 -7.82 -8.68 3.89
C VAL A 163 -8.96 -9.42 3.22
N MET A 164 -9.72 -8.72 2.38
CA MET A 164 -10.75 -9.30 1.53
C MET A 164 -10.33 -9.20 0.07
N VAL A 165 -10.71 -10.18 -0.74
CA VAL A 165 -10.35 -10.23 -2.15
C VAL A 165 -11.47 -10.78 -3.01
N ILE A 166 -11.72 -10.10 -4.14
CA ILE A 166 -12.52 -10.65 -5.24
C ILE A 166 -11.57 -11.35 -6.21
N TYR A 167 -11.86 -12.60 -6.53
CA TYR A 167 -10.99 -13.44 -7.34
C TYR A 167 -11.75 -14.39 -8.27
N GLY A 168 -11.04 -14.96 -9.25
CA GLY A 168 -11.59 -15.91 -10.21
C GLY A 168 -12.47 -15.27 -11.30
N GLU A 169 -12.96 -16.11 -12.20
CA GLU A 169 -13.81 -15.69 -13.33
C GLU A 169 -15.22 -15.33 -12.89
N ILE A 170 -15.78 -16.10 -11.96
CA ILE A 170 -17.13 -15.92 -11.39
C ILE A 170 -17.10 -14.96 -10.17
N ARG A 171 -15.96 -14.29 -9.97
CA ARG A 171 -15.77 -13.24 -8.96
C ARG A 171 -16.19 -13.68 -7.56
N TYR A 172 -15.55 -14.74 -7.07
CA TYR A 172 -15.70 -15.22 -5.70
C TYR A 172 -15.13 -14.21 -4.71
N LEU A 173 -15.60 -14.27 -3.46
CA LEU A 173 -15.10 -13.48 -2.36
C LEU A 173 -14.36 -14.39 -1.38
N ALA A 174 -13.19 -13.95 -0.92
CA ALA A 174 -12.46 -14.63 0.14
C ALA A 174 -11.83 -13.63 1.10
N VAL A 175 -11.50 -14.12 2.29
CA VAL A 175 -10.87 -13.35 3.37
C VAL A 175 -9.67 -14.07 3.95
N ALA A 176 -8.70 -13.32 4.44
CA ALA A 176 -7.56 -13.82 5.21
C ALA A 176 -6.98 -12.74 6.12
N SER A 177 -6.40 -13.16 7.23
CA SER A 177 -5.56 -12.38 8.12
C SER A 177 -4.10 -12.84 8.05
N PRO A 178 -3.13 -11.98 8.42
CA PRO A 178 -1.75 -12.42 8.58
C PRO A 178 -1.64 -13.59 9.55
N GLY A 179 -0.91 -14.63 9.13
CA GLY A 179 -0.74 -15.86 9.92
C GLY A 179 -1.70 -16.98 9.51
N ASP A 180 -2.75 -16.69 8.74
CA ASP A 180 -3.59 -17.73 8.16
C ASP A 180 -2.78 -18.57 7.17
N GLU A 181 -3.09 -19.88 7.09
CA GLU A 181 -2.46 -20.80 6.15
C GLU A 181 -3.14 -20.76 4.76
N ALA A 182 -4.43 -20.42 4.71
CA ALA A 182 -5.24 -20.43 3.50
C ALA A 182 -6.29 -19.31 3.46
N TRP A 183 -6.74 -18.95 2.26
CA TRP A 183 -7.86 -18.03 2.08
C TRP A 183 -9.19 -18.71 2.41
N THR A 184 -9.99 -18.08 3.27
CA THR A 184 -11.34 -18.57 3.60
C THR A 184 -12.35 -18.01 2.60
N SER A 185 -13.03 -18.87 1.86
CA SER A 185 -14.09 -18.45 0.93
C SER A 185 -15.31 -17.96 1.70
N VAL A 186 -15.93 -16.89 1.21
CA VAL A 186 -17.21 -16.41 1.73
C VAL A 186 -18.31 -17.04 0.89
N GLU A 187 -19.09 -17.92 1.52
CA GLU A 187 -20.20 -18.61 0.86
C GLU A 187 -21.34 -17.65 0.53
N CYS A 188 -21.83 -17.73 -0.71
CA CYS A 188 -23.03 -17.02 -1.15
C CYS A 188 -23.69 -17.82 -2.27
N SER A 189 -25.03 -17.82 -2.29
CA SER A 189 -25.84 -18.51 -3.29
C SER A 189 -25.69 -17.93 -4.71
N GLN A 190 -25.19 -16.70 -4.82
CA GLN A 190 -24.94 -16.01 -6.09
C GLN A 190 -23.52 -15.44 -6.07
N SER A 191 -22.54 -16.21 -6.55
CA SER A 191 -21.19 -15.70 -6.77
C SER A 191 -21.19 -14.74 -7.97
N ASN A 192 -21.01 -13.44 -7.74
CA ASN A 192 -20.65 -12.43 -8.74
C ASN A 192 -20.31 -11.08 -8.07
N TYR A 193 -19.28 -11.05 -7.22
CA TYR A 193 -18.96 -9.83 -6.48
C TYR A 193 -18.28 -8.78 -7.37
N GLU A 194 -18.78 -7.56 -7.38
CA GLU A 194 -18.24 -6.45 -8.19
C GLU A 194 -17.31 -5.53 -7.40
N ASP A 195 -17.60 -5.33 -6.11
CA ASP A 195 -16.86 -4.41 -5.24
C ASP A 195 -16.75 -4.94 -3.80
N ILE A 196 -15.71 -4.52 -3.08
CA ILE A 196 -15.55 -4.66 -1.63
C ILE A 196 -15.23 -3.29 -1.03
N ILE A 197 -16.02 -2.89 -0.04
CA ILE A 197 -15.75 -1.73 0.80
C ILE A 197 -15.91 -2.11 2.26
N PHE A 198 -15.08 -1.53 3.12
CA PHE A 198 -15.34 -1.52 4.55
C PHE A 198 -16.08 -0.23 4.89
N PHE A 199 -17.28 -0.36 5.43
CA PHE A 199 -18.01 0.79 5.97
C PHE A 199 -17.39 1.19 7.32
N LYS A 200 -17.19 2.50 7.52
CA LYS A 200 -16.70 3.08 8.77
C LYS A 200 -17.81 3.86 9.44
#